data_AF-A0A3M1MEF0-F1
#
_entry.id   AF-A0A3M1MEF0-F1
#
_cell.length_a   1.000
_cell.length_b   1.000
_cell.length_c   1.000
_cell.angle_alpha   90.00
_cell.angle_beta   90.00
_cell.angle_gamma   90.00
#
_symmetry.space_group_name_H-M   'P 1'
#
loop_
_entity.id
_entity.type
_entity.pdbx_description
1 polymer ?
#
loop_
_entity_poly.entity_id
_entity_poly.type
_entity_poly.pdbx_seq_one_letter_code
_entity_poly.pdbx_strand_id
1 'polypeptide(L)'
;MYGFDRTGRLLATVHLRGAAAVDWEDMCRFHREGKDYLAIADVGDNQAKRSVVVVYVIEEPDIDCRPGEAHPVTRSVAVVRELRIRYPTGACDCESLAYDPRRDAFLLASKERFRCRLWTVPAADRDDGSEVVEARLLTTLALPLVTAADISPDGSRLVLGTYGPACILQRRGDAPWSSNGGDLQIIALPPRRQGEAICFNRAATGLLLTTEGSPAWVWEVDVPPQEGR
;
A
#
# COMPACT_ATOMS: atom_id res chain seq x y z
N MET A 1 -7.28 2.59 -12.57
CA MET A 1 -5.99 1.94 -12.26
C MET A 1 -5.35 1.47 -13.56
N TYR A 2 -4.04 1.23 -13.54
CA TYR A 2 -3.28 0.77 -14.71
C TYR A 2 -2.42 -0.43 -14.32
N GLY A 3 -2.24 -1.36 -15.25
CA GLY A 3 -1.31 -2.49 -15.12
C GLY A 3 -0.15 -2.32 -16.08
N PHE A 4 1.07 -2.59 -15.61
CA PHE A 4 2.30 -2.44 -16.39
C PHE A 4 3.15 -3.71 -16.30
N ASP A 5 3.97 -3.97 -17.33
CA ASP A 5 5.06 -4.94 -17.20
C ASP A 5 6.30 -4.32 -16.53
N ARG A 6 7.33 -5.14 -16.28
CA ARG A 6 8.57 -4.73 -15.61
C ARG A 6 9.38 -3.67 -16.35
N THR A 7 9.05 -3.37 -17.61
CA THR A 7 9.69 -2.29 -18.37
C THR A 7 8.91 -0.97 -18.27
N GLY A 8 7.76 -0.96 -17.60
CA GLY A 8 6.84 0.17 -17.56
C GLY A 8 5.91 0.25 -18.78
N ARG A 9 5.85 -0.78 -19.63
CA ARG A 9 4.90 -0.82 -20.75
C ARG A 9 3.49 -1.11 -20.21
N LEU A 10 2.53 -0.28 -20.63
CA LEU A 10 1.13 -0.42 -20.24
C LEU A 10 0.53 -1.73 -20.80
N LEU A 11 0.02 -2.57 -19.90
CA LEU A 11 -0.68 -3.81 -20.21
C LEU A 11 -2.19 -3.68 -20.11
N ALA A 12 -2.69 -2.90 -19.15
CA ALA A 12 -4.12 -2.80 -18.90
C ALA A 12 -4.55 -1.44 -18.36
N THR A 13 -5.74 -1.01 -18.78
CA THR A 13 -6.52 0.05 -18.13
C THR A 13 -7.69 -0.62 -17.38
N VAL A 14 -7.76 -0.41 -16.07
CA VAL A 14 -8.76 -1.02 -15.19
C VAL A 14 -9.69 0.05 -14.61
N HIS A 15 -10.96 -0.04 -14.98
CA HIS A 15 -12.04 0.81 -14.46
C HIS A 15 -12.69 0.16 -13.24
N LEU A 16 -12.66 0.86 -12.11
CA LEU A 16 -13.28 0.41 -10.87
C LEU A 16 -14.74 0.88 -10.80
N ARG A 17 -15.68 -0.05 -10.64
CA ARG A 17 -17.09 0.25 -10.46
C ARG A 17 -17.45 0.20 -8.98
N GLY A 18 -18.21 1.17 -8.50
CA GLY A 18 -18.62 1.26 -7.09
C GLY A 18 -17.59 1.94 -6.18
N ALA A 19 -16.57 2.60 -6.74
CA ALA A 19 -15.65 3.43 -5.99
C ALA A 19 -15.78 4.90 -6.42
N ALA A 20 -15.70 5.81 -5.45
CA ALA A 20 -15.38 7.21 -5.72
C ALA A 20 -13.85 7.40 -5.63
N ALA A 21 -13.31 8.31 -6.44
CA ALA A 21 -11.91 8.71 -6.37
C ALA A 21 -11.79 10.10 -5.77
N VAL A 22 -11.82 10.18 -4.44
CA VAL A 22 -11.75 11.46 -3.71
C VAL A 22 -10.30 11.90 -3.54
N ASP A 23 -9.45 11.06 -2.95
CA ASP A 23 -8.01 11.28 -2.79
C ASP A 23 -7.32 9.89 -2.71
N TRP A 24 -7.09 9.31 -3.89
CA TRP A 24 -6.48 7.97 -4.01
C TRP A 24 -4.97 8.08 -3.86
N GLU A 25 -4.43 7.24 -2.98
CA GLU A 25 -3.02 7.26 -2.61
C GLU A 25 -2.32 5.98 -3.08
N ASP A 26 -2.34 4.96 -2.22
CA ASP A 26 -1.55 3.73 -2.37
C ASP A 26 -2.46 2.51 -2.58
N MET A 27 -1.85 1.39 -2.98
CA MET A 27 -2.55 0.11 -3.10
C MET A 27 -1.63 -1.06 -2.76
N CYS A 28 -2.20 -2.13 -2.21
CA CYS A 28 -1.45 -3.36 -1.92
C CYS A 28 -2.20 -4.61 -2.40
N ARG A 29 -1.43 -5.66 -2.68
CA ARG A 29 -1.95 -7.00 -2.97
C ARG A 29 -2.03 -7.80 -1.69
N PHE A 30 -3.05 -8.65 -1.58
CA PHE A 30 -3.11 -9.67 -0.53
C PHE A 30 -3.80 -10.94 -1.02
N HIS A 31 -3.48 -12.06 -0.39
CA HIS A 31 -4.07 -13.36 -0.67
C HIS A 31 -4.92 -13.81 0.52
N ARG A 32 -6.16 -14.21 0.26
CA ARG A 32 -7.07 -14.69 1.29
C ARG A 32 -8.02 -15.71 0.70
N GLU A 33 -8.26 -16.81 1.42
CA GLU A 33 -9.22 -17.85 1.03
C GLU A 33 -9.01 -18.40 -0.40
N GLY A 34 -7.76 -18.53 -0.84
CA GLY A 34 -7.42 -19.07 -2.15
C GLY A 34 -7.58 -18.07 -3.31
N LYS A 35 -7.87 -16.80 -3.02
CA LYS A 35 -8.01 -15.73 -4.01
C LYS A 35 -7.04 -14.59 -3.76
N ASP A 36 -6.63 -13.95 -4.84
CA ASP A 36 -5.83 -12.74 -4.79
C ASP A 36 -6.73 -11.50 -4.90
N TYR A 37 -6.40 -10.48 -4.12
CA TYR A 37 -7.13 -9.24 -4.01
C TYR A 37 -6.18 -8.05 -4.11
N LEU A 38 -6.71 -6.92 -4.56
CA LEU A 38 -6.09 -5.61 -4.42
C LEU A 38 -6.92 -4.77 -3.45
N ALA A 39 -6.24 -4.12 -2.52
CA ALA A 39 -6.80 -3.07 -1.69
C ALA A 39 -6.28 -1.70 -2.17
N ILE A 40 -7.20 -0.75 -2.36
CA ILE A 40 -6.93 0.59 -2.89
C ILE A 40 -7.31 1.60 -1.82
N ALA A 41 -6.39 2.49 -1.49
CA ALA A 41 -6.54 3.45 -0.42
C ALA A 41 -7.03 4.81 -0.96
N ASP A 42 -8.30 5.13 -0.71
CA ASP A 42 -8.84 6.50 -0.84
C ASP A 42 -8.79 7.17 0.54
N VAL A 43 -7.58 7.53 0.94
CA VAL A 43 -7.22 7.85 2.33
C VAL A 43 -6.45 9.15 2.51
N GLY A 44 -6.08 9.80 1.41
CA GLY A 44 -5.48 11.14 1.42
C GLY A 44 -6.45 12.15 2.01
N ASP A 45 -5.89 13.10 2.76
CA ASP A 45 -6.65 14.20 3.36
C ASP A 45 -5.72 15.37 3.70
N ASN A 46 -4.99 15.86 2.70
CA ASN A 46 -4.03 16.98 2.84
C ASN A 46 -4.65 18.24 3.50
N GLN A 47 -5.98 18.41 3.42
CA GLN A 47 -6.72 19.53 4.02
C GLN A 47 -7.35 19.22 5.39
N ALA A 48 -7.19 18.00 5.90
CA ALA A 48 -7.74 17.51 7.16
C ALA A 48 -9.27 17.68 7.30
N LYS A 49 -10.02 17.40 6.23
CA LYS A 49 -11.48 17.60 6.15
C LYS A 49 -12.29 16.31 6.20
N ARG A 50 -11.66 15.16 6.04
CA ARG A 50 -12.33 13.86 5.93
C ARG A 50 -12.43 13.20 7.30
N SER A 51 -13.64 13.11 7.82
CA SER A 51 -13.93 12.37 9.07
C SER A 51 -13.95 10.85 8.85
N VAL A 52 -14.15 10.41 7.61
CA VAL A 52 -14.13 9.02 7.17
C VAL A 52 -13.34 8.93 5.87
N VAL A 53 -12.45 7.96 5.80
CA VAL A 53 -11.69 7.56 4.60
C VAL A 53 -12.04 6.13 4.23
N VAL A 54 -11.64 5.68 3.04
CA VAL A 54 -12.10 4.40 2.49
C VAL A 54 -10.94 3.59 1.95
N VAL A 55 -10.94 2.29 2.24
CA VAL A 55 -10.15 1.29 1.50
C VAL A 55 -11.12 0.44 0.68
N TYR A 56 -10.97 0.46 -0.63
CA TYR A 56 -11.75 -0.40 -1.53
C TYR A 56 -10.99 -1.70 -1.77
N VAL A 57 -11.70 -2.83 -1.77
CA VAL A 57 -11.13 -4.14 -2.11
C VAL A 57 -11.76 -4.66 -3.38
N ILE A 58 -10.92 -5.20 -4.26
CA ILE A 58 -11.34 -5.94 -5.47
C ILE A 58 -10.65 -7.28 -5.56
N GLU A 59 -11.27 -8.23 -6.24
CA GLU A 59 -10.53 -9.38 -6.76
C GLU A 59 -9.49 -8.89 -7.78
N GLU A 60 -8.28 -9.46 -7.74
CA GLU A 60 -7.19 -9.05 -8.63
C GLU A 60 -7.61 -9.22 -10.11
N PRO A 61 -7.55 -8.16 -10.94
CA PRO A 61 -8.00 -8.22 -12.32
C PRO A 61 -7.10 -9.10 -13.17
N ASP A 62 -7.69 -9.98 -13.97
CA ASP A 62 -6.99 -10.64 -15.07
C ASP A 62 -6.65 -9.63 -16.17
N ILE A 63 -5.36 -9.35 -16.30
CA ILE A 63 -4.79 -8.40 -17.27
C ILE A 63 -4.20 -9.10 -18.51
N ASP A 64 -4.29 -10.42 -18.61
CA ASP A 64 -3.78 -11.15 -19.77
C ASP A 64 -4.68 -10.91 -20.98
N CYS A 65 -4.09 -10.99 -22.18
CA CYS A 65 -4.84 -10.92 -23.43
C CYS A 65 -5.63 -12.21 -23.66
N ARG A 66 -6.91 -12.06 -23.99
CA ARG A 66 -7.73 -13.15 -24.52
C ARG A 66 -7.48 -13.34 -26.03
N PRO A 67 -7.88 -14.48 -26.64
CA PRO A 67 -7.72 -14.66 -28.08
C PRO A 67 -8.31 -13.49 -28.89
N GLY A 68 -7.47 -12.85 -29.70
CA GLY A 68 -7.84 -11.69 -30.51
C GLY A 68 -7.64 -10.33 -29.83
N GLU A 69 -7.23 -10.27 -28.56
CA GLU A 69 -6.86 -9.03 -27.88
C GLU A 69 -5.36 -8.72 -28.05
N ALA A 70 -5.01 -7.44 -27.90
CA ALA A 70 -3.65 -6.97 -27.75
C ALA A 70 -3.60 -5.94 -26.62
N HIS A 71 -2.43 -5.78 -26.00
CA HIS A 71 -2.23 -4.76 -24.99
C HIS A 71 -2.23 -3.34 -25.61
N PRO A 72 -2.71 -2.32 -24.86
CA PRO A 72 -3.31 -2.43 -23.54
C PRO A 72 -4.75 -2.97 -23.59
N VAL A 73 -5.09 -3.91 -22.71
CA VAL A 73 -6.47 -4.40 -22.57
C VAL A 73 -7.28 -3.46 -21.68
N THR A 74 -8.59 -3.36 -21.92
CA THR A 74 -9.51 -2.64 -21.02
C THR A 74 -10.28 -3.64 -20.17
N ARG A 75 -10.27 -3.43 -18.86
CA ARG A 75 -11.02 -4.25 -17.89
C ARG A 75 -11.90 -3.35 -17.03
N SER A 76 -13.00 -3.91 -16.55
CA SER A 76 -13.86 -3.23 -15.59
C SER A 76 -14.23 -4.20 -14.48
N VAL A 77 -13.87 -3.84 -13.24
CA VAL A 77 -14.00 -4.69 -12.05
C VAL A 77 -14.85 -3.95 -11.02
N ALA A 78 -15.69 -4.69 -10.29
CA ALA A 78 -16.50 -4.11 -9.23
C ALA A 78 -15.74 -4.16 -7.89
N VAL A 79 -15.94 -3.14 -7.07
CA VAL A 79 -15.61 -3.21 -5.64
C VAL A 79 -16.38 -4.37 -5.02
N VAL A 80 -15.66 -5.30 -4.40
CA VAL A 80 -16.27 -6.41 -3.64
C VAL A 80 -16.44 -6.06 -2.18
N ARG A 81 -15.69 -5.06 -1.67
CA ARG A 81 -15.85 -4.53 -0.33
C ARG A 81 -15.38 -3.09 -0.20
N GLU A 82 -16.12 -2.31 0.58
CA GLU A 82 -15.75 -0.97 1.04
C GLU A 82 -15.43 -1.02 2.54
N LEU A 83 -14.21 -0.68 2.94
CA LEU A 83 -13.82 -0.55 4.34
C LEU A 83 -13.76 0.94 4.71
N ARG A 84 -14.74 1.39 5.48
CA ARG A 84 -14.86 2.77 5.96
C ARG A 84 -14.10 2.92 7.25
N ILE A 85 -13.19 3.88 7.32
CA ILE A 85 -12.25 4.05 8.42
C ILE A 85 -12.39 5.45 9.01
N ARG A 86 -12.42 5.53 10.33
CA ARG A 86 -12.25 6.79 11.08
C ARG A 86 -11.06 6.70 12.02
N TYR A 87 -10.37 7.81 12.22
CA TYR A 87 -9.28 7.89 13.20
C TYR A 87 -9.80 8.49 14.52
N PRO A 88 -9.38 7.98 15.69
CA PRO A 88 -9.89 8.41 16.98
C PRO A 88 -9.53 9.88 17.32
N THR A 89 -8.46 10.41 16.74
CA THR A 89 -7.99 11.78 16.97
C THR A 89 -8.50 12.79 15.93
N GLY A 90 -9.48 12.41 15.11
CA GLY A 90 -9.95 13.21 13.96
C GLY A 90 -9.12 12.95 12.70
N ALA A 91 -9.32 13.79 11.67
CA ALA A 91 -8.71 13.65 10.35
C ALA A 91 -7.20 13.36 10.40
N CYS A 92 -6.74 12.44 9.57
CA CYS A 92 -5.35 12.04 9.47
C CYS A 92 -5.00 11.74 8.02
N ASP A 93 -4.15 12.59 7.44
CA ASP A 93 -3.62 12.44 6.09
C ASP A 93 -2.70 11.21 6.02
N CYS A 94 -3.22 10.11 5.49
CA CYS A 94 -2.45 8.90 5.23
C CYS A 94 -2.28 8.74 3.75
N GLU A 95 -1.08 8.35 3.32
CA GLU A 95 -0.75 8.22 1.90
C GLU A 95 -0.05 6.91 1.60
N SER A 96 -0.36 5.89 2.40
CA SER A 96 0.18 4.55 2.19
C SER A 96 -0.72 3.48 2.75
N LEU A 97 -0.65 2.29 2.16
CA LEU A 97 -1.44 1.13 2.52
C LEU A 97 -0.62 -0.15 2.33
N ALA A 98 -0.53 -0.95 3.38
CA ALA A 98 0.04 -2.30 3.30
C ALA A 98 -0.88 -3.33 3.97
N TYR A 99 -0.79 -4.58 3.57
CA TYR A 99 -1.48 -5.69 4.22
C TYR A 99 -0.52 -6.51 5.09
N ASP A 100 -0.86 -6.72 6.36
CA ASP A 100 -0.10 -7.55 7.30
C ASP A 100 -0.65 -8.99 7.31
N PRO A 101 -0.01 -9.95 6.60
CA PRO A 101 -0.49 -11.33 6.53
C PRO A 101 -0.44 -12.07 7.86
N ARG A 102 0.37 -11.61 8.83
CA ARG A 102 0.44 -12.24 10.17
C ARG A 102 -0.70 -11.82 11.09
N ARG A 103 -1.42 -10.75 10.74
CA ARG A 103 -2.50 -10.18 11.55
C ARG A 103 -3.86 -10.13 10.84
N ASP A 104 -3.90 -10.41 9.54
CA ASP A 104 -5.07 -10.17 8.70
C ASP A 104 -5.60 -8.74 8.92
N ALA A 105 -4.71 -7.77 8.70
CA ALA A 105 -4.97 -6.36 8.97
C ALA A 105 -4.32 -5.46 7.92
N PHE A 106 -4.99 -4.36 7.59
CA PHE A 106 -4.36 -3.28 6.85
C PHE A 106 -3.57 -2.38 7.79
N LEU A 107 -2.47 -1.85 7.28
CA LEU A 107 -1.61 -0.86 7.90
C LEU A 107 -1.65 0.40 7.04
N LEU A 108 -1.93 1.55 7.67
CA LEU A 108 -1.90 2.85 7.02
C LEU A 108 -0.84 3.73 7.68
N ALA A 109 -0.04 4.43 6.88
CA ALA A 109 0.99 5.32 7.39
C ALA A 109 0.67 6.79 7.02
N SER A 110 0.74 7.67 8.02
CA SER A 110 0.44 9.09 7.81
C SER A 110 1.59 9.85 7.14
N LYS A 111 1.26 10.80 6.26
CA LYS A 111 2.22 11.74 5.68
C LYS A 111 2.32 12.97 6.58
N GLU A 112 3.36 13.05 7.42
CA GLU A 112 3.61 14.23 8.26
C GLU A 112 5.04 14.75 8.13
N ARG A 113 5.24 16.04 8.40
CA ARG A 113 6.53 16.72 8.18
C ARG A 113 7.72 16.13 8.96
N PHE A 114 7.46 15.53 10.12
CA PHE A 114 8.53 15.12 11.06
C PHE A 114 8.39 13.70 11.60
N ARG A 115 7.26 13.05 11.33
CA ARG A 115 6.92 11.74 11.89
C ARG A 115 5.97 11.01 10.97
N CYS A 116 5.73 9.75 11.30
CA CYS A 116 4.73 8.91 10.67
C CYS A 116 3.99 8.12 11.76
N ARG A 117 2.67 8.24 11.81
CA ARG A 117 1.80 7.39 12.62
C ARG A 117 1.43 6.16 11.81
N LEU A 118 1.67 4.98 12.39
CA LEU A 118 1.22 3.70 11.83
C LEU A 118 -0.11 3.31 12.46
N TRP A 119 -1.16 3.31 11.66
CA TRP A 119 -2.50 2.90 12.03
C TRP A 119 -2.78 1.50 11.52
N THR A 120 -3.61 0.75 12.24
CA THR A 120 -4.07 -0.57 11.80
C THR A 120 -5.58 -0.69 11.88
N VAL A 121 -6.15 -1.40 10.90
CA VAL A 121 -7.56 -1.80 10.86
C VAL A 121 -7.64 -3.28 10.48
N PRO A 122 -8.53 -4.08 11.09
CA PRO A 122 -8.74 -5.46 10.66
C PRO A 122 -9.12 -5.54 9.18
N ALA A 123 -8.48 -6.45 8.44
CA ALA A 123 -8.83 -6.72 7.05
C ALA A 123 -9.97 -7.73 6.94
N ALA A 124 -10.26 -8.49 8.00
CA ALA A 124 -11.40 -9.40 8.10
C ALA A 124 -12.73 -8.73 7.69
N ASP A 125 -13.65 -9.55 7.17
CA ASP A 125 -14.96 -9.13 6.70
C ASP A 125 -15.86 -8.75 7.88
N ARG A 126 -15.73 -7.50 8.33
CA ARG A 126 -16.72 -6.86 9.20
C ARG A 126 -17.74 -6.14 8.33
N ASP A 127 -18.88 -6.80 8.20
CA ASP A 127 -20.21 -6.41 7.71
C ASP A 127 -20.32 -5.58 6.41
N ASP A 128 -21.56 -5.55 5.90
CA ASP A 128 -22.11 -5.09 4.61
C ASP A 128 -21.72 -3.68 4.06
N GLY A 129 -20.63 -3.07 4.54
CA GLY A 129 -20.18 -1.73 4.13
C GLY A 129 -20.79 -0.59 4.95
N SER A 130 -21.68 -0.87 5.91
CA SER A 130 -22.33 0.16 6.72
C SER A 130 -21.53 0.61 7.96
N GLU A 131 -20.70 -0.25 8.54
CA GLU A 131 -19.97 0.05 9.77
C GLU A 131 -18.67 0.84 9.51
N VAL A 132 -18.49 1.96 10.22
CA VAL A 132 -17.23 2.71 10.21
C VAL A 132 -16.29 2.16 11.28
N VAL A 133 -15.21 1.51 10.84
CA VAL A 133 -14.19 0.94 11.70
C VAL A 133 -13.28 2.02 12.25
N GLU A 134 -13.02 2.00 13.56
CA GLU A 134 -12.04 2.89 14.18
C GLU A 134 -10.63 2.32 14.01
N ALA A 135 -9.72 3.12 13.44
CA ALA A 135 -8.32 2.75 13.31
C ALA A 135 -7.59 2.80 14.66
N ARG A 136 -6.74 1.82 14.92
CA ARG A 136 -5.90 1.77 16.13
C ARG A 136 -4.48 2.23 15.82
N LEU A 137 -3.95 3.16 16.61
CA LEU A 137 -2.55 3.56 16.52
C LEU A 137 -1.66 2.41 17.01
N LEU A 138 -0.73 1.94 16.18
CA LEU A 138 0.30 0.96 16.57
C LEU A 138 1.50 1.66 17.21
N THR A 139 2.05 2.64 16.50
CA THR A 139 3.28 3.32 16.88
C THR A 139 3.41 4.63 16.12
N THR A 140 4.34 5.47 16.55
CA THR A 140 4.81 6.64 15.80
C THR A 140 6.30 6.48 15.51
N LEU A 141 6.68 6.65 14.25
CA LEU A 141 8.06 6.62 13.78
C LEU A 141 8.57 8.04 13.54
N ALA A 142 9.84 8.29 13.82
CA ALA A 142 10.53 9.54 13.46
C ALA A 142 10.96 9.51 11.97
N LEU A 143 10.00 9.24 11.08
CA LEU A 143 10.18 9.17 9.64
C LEU A 143 9.25 10.19 8.98
N PRO A 144 9.78 11.23 8.32
CA PRO A 144 8.96 12.27 7.72
C PRO A 144 8.46 11.86 6.33
N LEU A 145 7.35 12.46 5.90
CA LEU A 145 6.87 12.45 4.51
C LEU A 145 6.80 11.05 3.89
N VAL A 146 6.16 10.12 4.61
CA VAL A 146 5.87 8.77 4.09
C VAL A 146 4.76 8.86 3.06
N THR A 147 4.97 8.21 1.91
CA THR A 147 4.11 8.30 0.71
C THR A 147 3.79 6.95 0.09
N ALA A 148 4.34 5.86 0.63
CA ALA A 148 4.09 4.51 0.13
C ALA A 148 4.48 3.49 1.20
N ALA A 149 3.82 2.33 1.24
CA ALA A 149 4.19 1.26 2.14
C ALA A 149 3.92 -0.12 1.55
N ASP A 150 4.72 -1.10 1.95
CA ASP A 150 4.40 -2.50 1.68
C ASP A 150 4.97 -3.41 2.76
N ILE A 151 4.35 -4.57 2.93
CA ILE A 151 4.82 -5.60 3.86
C ILE A 151 5.23 -6.81 3.02
N SER A 152 6.42 -7.36 3.30
CA SER A 152 6.93 -8.51 2.57
C SER A 152 5.97 -9.71 2.66
N PRO A 153 5.94 -10.61 1.67
CA PRO A 153 4.99 -11.73 1.64
C PRO A 153 4.97 -12.63 2.89
N ASP A 154 6.11 -12.77 3.58
CA ASP A 154 6.26 -13.52 4.84
C ASP A 154 5.90 -12.70 6.10
N GLY A 155 5.48 -11.45 5.91
CA GLY A 155 5.15 -10.49 6.94
C GLY A 155 6.33 -10.06 7.81
N SER A 156 7.58 -10.32 7.42
CA SER A 156 8.76 -10.08 8.26
C SER A 156 9.31 -8.66 8.14
N ARG A 157 9.10 -7.98 7.01
CA ARG A 157 9.61 -6.63 6.75
C ARG A 157 8.51 -5.69 6.30
N LEU A 158 8.56 -4.46 6.80
CA LEU A 158 7.72 -3.34 6.36
C LEU A 158 8.65 -2.35 5.67
N VAL A 159 8.37 -2.00 4.42
CA VAL A 159 9.02 -0.87 3.75
C VAL A 159 8.11 0.35 3.83
N LEU A 160 8.70 1.51 4.13
CA LEU A 160 8.06 2.81 4.08
C LEU A 160 8.84 3.68 3.09
N GLY A 161 8.20 4.03 1.97
CA GLY A 161 8.74 4.96 1.00
C GLY A 161 8.52 6.41 1.44
N THR A 162 9.49 7.27 1.13
CA THR A 162 9.37 8.72 1.27
C THR A 162 9.73 9.38 -0.06
N TYR A 163 9.62 10.72 -0.14
CA TYR A 163 10.18 11.47 -1.28
C TYR A 163 11.70 11.38 -1.41
N GLY A 164 12.41 10.92 -0.36
CA GLY A 164 13.84 10.64 -0.38
C GLY A 164 14.11 9.13 -0.34
N PRO A 165 14.78 8.61 0.71
CA PRO A 165 15.04 7.18 0.84
C PRO A 165 13.79 6.41 1.29
N ALA A 166 13.81 5.10 1.11
CA ALA A 166 12.92 4.19 1.82
C ALA A 166 13.54 3.77 3.16
N CYS A 167 12.69 3.37 4.09
CA CYS A 167 13.08 2.76 5.34
C CYS A 167 12.46 1.36 5.44
N ILE A 168 13.27 0.35 5.74
CA ILE A 168 12.80 -1.00 6.04
C ILE A 168 12.85 -1.22 7.56
N LEU A 169 11.72 -1.63 8.10
CA LEU A 169 11.56 -2.09 9.48
C LEU A 169 11.49 -3.61 9.49
N GLN A 170 12.37 -4.23 10.26
CA GLN A 170 12.30 -5.66 10.56
C GLN A 170 11.32 -5.93 11.70
N ARG A 171 10.43 -6.92 11.52
CA ARG A 171 9.54 -7.39 12.58
C ARG A 171 10.32 -8.21 13.61
N ARG A 172 10.07 -7.98 14.90
CA ARG A 172 10.55 -8.81 16.00
C ARG A 172 9.54 -9.90 16.34
N GLY A 173 9.80 -11.14 15.88
CA GLY A 173 8.92 -12.28 16.10
C GLY A 173 7.50 -11.97 15.64
N ASP A 174 6.52 -12.17 16.52
CA ASP A 174 5.11 -11.86 16.26
C ASP A 174 4.65 -10.55 16.90
N ALA A 175 5.56 -9.67 17.34
CA ALA A 175 5.19 -8.38 17.90
C ALA A 175 4.54 -7.45 16.85
N PRO A 176 3.65 -6.53 17.28
CA PRO A 176 3.17 -5.46 16.40
C PRO A 176 4.33 -4.59 15.92
N TRP A 177 4.12 -3.92 14.78
CA TRP A 177 5.06 -2.90 14.31
C TRP A 177 5.25 -1.84 15.39
N SER A 178 6.50 -1.53 15.73
CA SER A 178 6.83 -0.58 16.81
C SER A 178 8.11 0.20 16.50
N SER A 179 8.20 1.42 17.03
CA SER A 179 9.40 2.28 16.93
C SER A 179 10.59 1.76 17.74
N ASN A 180 10.32 1.00 18.81
CA ASN A 180 11.35 0.44 19.70
C ASN A 180 11.95 -0.87 19.14
N GLY A 181 11.49 -1.28 17.95
CA GLY A 181 11.37 -2.68 17.56
C GLY A 181 12.23 -3.15 16.39
N GLY A 182 13.05 -2.33 15.73
CA GLY A 182 13.77 -2.81 14.55
C GLY A 182 15.01 -1.99 14.24
N ASP A 183 16.00 -2.68 13.68
CA ASP A 183 17.09 -2.01 12.98
C ASP A 183 16.47 -1.36 11.73
N LEU A 184 16.41 -0.02 11.74
CA LEU A 184 15.91 0.75 10.62
C LEU A 184 16.97 0.73 9.53
N GLN A 185 16.68 0.04 8.44
CA GLN A 185 17.55 0.02 7.29
C GLN A 185 17.12 1.10 6.31
N ILE A 186 18.03 2.02 5.98
CA ILE A 186 17.79 3.06 4.98
C ILE A 186 18.21 2.50 3.62
N ILE A 187 17.29 2.57 2.66
CA ILE A 187 17.52 2.16 1.27
C ILE A 187 17.46 3.41 0.40
N ALA A 188 18.55 3.68 -0.31
CA ALA A 188 18.58 4.75 -1.31
C ALA A 188 17.64 4.38 -2.47
N LEU A 189 16.77 5.32 -2.85
CA LEU A 189 15.87 5.16 -3.98
C LEU A 189 16.38 5.98 -5.17
N PRO A 190 16.14 5.54 -6.42
CA PRO A 190 16.35 6.40 -7.57
C PRO A 190 15.49 7.67 -7.45
N PRO A 191 15.92 8.81 -8.01
CA PRO A 191 15.08 10.01 -8.09
C PRO A 191 13.80 9.73 -8.87
N ARG A 192 12.65 10.11 -8.30
CA ARG A 192 11.33 9.91 -8.89
C ARG A 192 10.48 11.16 -8.71
N ARG A 193 9.61 11.47 -9.67
CA ARG A 193 8.61 12.52 -9.54
C ARG A 193 7.43 11.93 -8.76
N GLN A 194 7.14 12.48 -7.58
CA GLN A 194 6.13 11.98 -6.64
C GLN A 194 6.21 10.45 -6.45
N GLY A 195 7.22 10.01 -5.67
CA GLY A 195 7.50 8.60 -5.43
C GLY A 195 6.50 7.94 -4.47
N GLU A 196 5.26 7.74 -4.93
CA GLU A 196 4.11 7.27 -4.13
C GLU A 196 3.81 5.77 -4.30
N ALA A 197 4.67 5.04 -5.01
CA ALA A 197 4.52 3.59 -5.18
C ALA A 197 5.82 2.85 -4.82
N ILE A 198 5.70 1.85 -3.95
CA ILE A 198 6.77 0.92 -3.55
C ILE A 198 6.15 -0.43 -3.18
N CYS A 199 6.74 -1.54 -3.62
CA CYS A 199 6.37 -2.85 -3.11
C CYS A 199 7.54 -3.83 -3.13
N PHE A 200 7.49 -4.86 -2.30
CA PHE A 200 8.43 -5.96 -2.40
C PHE A 200 8.16 -6.77 -3.67
N ASN A 201 9.23 -7.22 -4.32
CA ASN A 201 9.10 -8.29 -5.29
C ASN A 201 8.66 -9.61 -4.58
N ARG A 202 8.22 -10.60 -5.35
CA ARG A 202 7.69 -11.86 -4.79
C ARG A 202 8.68 -12.61 -3.88
N ALA A 203 9.99 -12.47 -4.13
CA ALA A 203 11.03 -13.11 -3.34
C ALA A 203 11.44 -12.29 -2.10
N ALA A 204 10.89 -11.06 -1.95
CA ALA A 204 11.31 -10.06 -0.98
C ALA A 204 12.82 -9.74 -1.02
N THR A 205 13.48 -9.92 -2.16
CA THR A 205 14.91 -9.58 -2.34
C THR A 205 15.11 -8.23 -3.00
N GLY A 206 14.04 -7.60 -3.46
CA GLY A 206 14.07 -6.32 -4.14
C GLY A 206 12.79 -5.53 -3.90
N LEU A 207 12.86 -4.22 -4.15
CA LEU A 207 11.75 -3.28 -4.14
C LEU A 207 11.46 -2.84 -5.57
N LEU A 208 10.20 -2.96 -5.97
CA LEU A 208 9.69 -2.37 -7.20
C LEU A 208 9.15 -0.98 -6.91
N LEU A 209 9.46 -0.05 -7.79
CA LEU A 209 9.18 1.38 -7.64
C LEU A 209 8.67 1.92 -8.96
N THR A 210 7.73 2.87 -8.92
CA THR A 210 7.37 3.66 -10.11
C THR A 210 7.27 5.15 -9.79
N THR A 211 6.97 5.97 -10.80
CA THR A 211 6.91 7.43 -10.76
C THR A 211 5.57 7.93 -11.27
N GLU A 212 5.12 9.06 -10.75
CA GLU A 212 3.88 9.69 -11.23
C GLU A 212 4.06 10.30 -12.63
N GLY A 213 3.11 10.02 -13.51
CA GLY A 213 3.05 10.53 -14.88
C GLY A 213 3.42 9.49 -15.93
N SER A 214 3.60 9.96 -17.17
CA SER A 214 3.97 9.12 -18.30
C SER A 214 5.29 9.62 -18.90
N PRO A 215 6.26 8.73 -19.18
CA PRO A 215 6.24 7.28 -18.95
C PRO A 215 6.38 6.90 -17.45
N ALA A 216 5.62 5.88 -17.03
CA ALA A 216 5.67 5.31 -15.68
C ALA A 216 6.75 4.20 -15.62
N TRP A 217 8.01 4.60 -15.57
CA TRP A 217 9.12 3.64 -15.48
C TRP A 217 8.99 2.77 -14.22
N VAL A 218 9.46 1.52 -14.33
CA VAL A 218 9.57 0.60 -13.20
C VAL A 218 11.05 0.40 -12.90
N TRP A 219 11.43 0.62 -11.65
CA TRP A 219 12.76 0.32 -11.15
C TRP A 219 12.70 -0.85 -10.17
N GLU A 220 13.77 -1.65 -10.13
CA GLU A 220 13.99 -2.65 -9.09
C GLU A 220 15.27 -2.25 -8.32
N VAL A 221 15.17 -2.18 -7.00
CA VAL A 221 16.29 -1.87 -6.10
C VAL A 221 16.48 -3.06 -5.17
N ASP A 222 17.70 -3.56 -5.06
CA ASP A 222 18.01 -4.69 -4.19
C ASP A 222 17.74 -4.34 -2.72
N VAL A 223 17.10 -5.28 -2.03
CA VAL A 223 16.95 -5.25 -0.58
C VAL A 223 18.06 -6.10 0.00
N PRO A 224 18.94 -5.54 0.84
CA PRO A 224 19.97 -6.34 1.48
C PRO A 224 19.34 -7.48 2.28
N PRO A 225 20.04 -8.63 2.39
CA PRO A 225 19.56 -9.74 3.19
C PRO A 225 19.34 -9.27 4.64
N GLN A 226 18.35 -9.87 5.29
CA GLN A 226 18.13 -9.64 6.70
C GLN A 226 19.39 -10.05 7.46
N GLU A 227 19.99 -9.13 8.22
CA GLU A 227 21.11 -9.47 9.09
C GLU A 227 20.64 -10.56 10.08
N GLY A 228 21.33 -11.69 10.06
CA GLY A 228 21.01 -12.82 10.93
C GLY A 228 21.23 -12.43 12.39
N ARG A 229 20.27 -12.78 13.25
CA ARG A 229 20.49 -12.88 14.70
C ARG A 229 20.83 -14.31 15.07
#